data_AF-A0A3S1X4L2-F1
#
_entry.id   AF-A0A3S1X4L2-F1
#
_cell.length_a   1.000
_cell.length_b   1.000
_cell.length_c   1.000
_cell.angle_alpha   90.00
_cell.angle_beta   90.00
_cell.angle_gamma   90.00
#
_symmetry.space_group_name_H-M   'P 1'
#
loop_
_entity.id
_entity.type
_entity.pdbx_description
1 polymer ?
#
loop_
_entity_poly.entity_id
_entity_poly.type
_entity_poly.pdbx_seq_one_letter_code
_entity_poly.pdbx_strand_id
1 'polypeptide(L)'
;MLYPDTVEAEVLVHKPWFVATMFGVVFAIFLAFNLTSTSFGELMRPVIGEPSQSGLYGRFAIAFVIALLFVLNVVLIGFASLRVQIAIVWFELLLLFLAFFATFHLSLPFIREKLPFLISQGVVTTLYVSA
;
A
#
# COMPACT_ATOMS: atom_id res chain seq x y z
N MET A 1 -17.03 -2.15 30.78
CA MET A 1 -17.35 -3.03 29.64
C MET A 1 -18.16 -4.19 30.18
N LEU A 2 -19.48 -4.21 29.92
CA LEU A 2 -20.45 -5.11 30.58
C LEU A 2 -21.04 -6.16 29.61
N TYR A 3 -20.68 -6.12 28.34
CA TYR A 3 -21.01 -7.14 27.36
C TYR A 3 -19.72 -7.62 26.68
N PRO A 4 -19.45 -8.94 26.62
CA PRO A 4 -18.44 -9.47 25.71
C PRO A 4 -18.94 -9.24 24.28
N ASP A 5 -18.18 -8.47 23.50
CA ASP A 5 -18.46 -8.24 22.09
C ASP A 5 -18.21 -9.54 21.34
N THR A 6 -19.29 -10.27 21.08
CA THR A 6 -19.30 -11.61 20.46
C THR A 6 -19.78 -11.57 19.01
N VAL A 7 -19.94 -10.36 18.46
CA VAL A 7 -20.29 -10.18 17.05
C VAL A 7 -19.04 -10.42 16.21
N GLU A 8 -18.81 -11.67 15.84
CA GLU A 8 -17.85 -12.05 14.80
C GLU A 8 -18.38 -11.51 13.46
N ALA A 9 -17.90 -10.35 13.04
CA ALA A 9 -18.24 -9.78 11.75
C ALA A 9 -17.74 -10.70 10.63
N GLU A 10 -18.61 -11.02 9.66
CA GLU A 10 -18.25 -11.87 8.53
C GLU A 10 -17.13 -11.21 7.71
N VAL A 11 -16.02 -11.92 7.54
CA VAL A 11 -14.85 -11.41 6.83
C VAL A 11 -15.15 -11.34 5.32
N LEU A 12 -15.39 -10.14 4.81
CA LEU A 12 -15.79 -9.86 3.41
C LEU A 12 -14.90 -10.51 2.35
N VAL A 13 -13.62 -10.69 2.65
CA VAL A 13 -12.60 -11.28 1.76
C VAL A 13 -12.91 -12.75 1.40
N HIS A 14 -13.74 -13.45 2.18
CA HIS A 14 -14.19 -14.80 1.87
C HIS A 14 -15.25 -14.84 0.75
N LYS A 15 -15.86 -13.69 0.42
CA LYS A 15 -16.89 -13.61 -0.63
C LYS A 15 -16.21 -13.38 -1.99
N PRO A 16 -16.38 -14.29 -2.97
CA PRO A 16 -15.68 -14.18 -4.25
C PRO A 16 -16.08 -12.92 -5.04
N TRP A 17 -17.32 -12.46 -4.90
CA TRP A 17 -17.77 -11.23 -5.57
C TRP A 17 -17.04 -9.98 -5.04
N PHE A 18 -16.74 -9.92 -3.73
CA PHE A 18 -16.03 -8.81 -3.12
C PHE A 18 -14.60 -8.77 -3.64
N VAL A 19 -13.93 -9.93 -3.68
CA VAL A 19 -12.58 -10.08 -4.23
C VAL A 19 -12.52 -9.67 -5.70
N ALA A 20 -13.49 -10.11 -6.52
CA ALA A 20 -13.58 -9.74 -7.92
C ALA A 20 -13.80 -8.23 -8.13
N THR A 21 -14.63 -7.61 -7.27
CA THR A 21 -14.91 -6.17 -7.33
C THR A 21 -13.67 -5.37 -6.95
N MET A 22 -12.98 -5.77 -5.87
CA MET A 22 -11.71 -5.17 -5.44
C MET A 22 -10.65 -5.28 -6.55
N PHE A 23 -10.51 -6.45 -7.18
CA PHE A 23 -9.63 -6.62 -8.33
C PHE A 23 -9.97 -5.64 -9.46
N GLY A 24 -11.25 -5.57 -9.86
CA GLY A 24 -11.69 -4.69 -10.95
C GLY A 24 -11.42 -3.21 -10.66
N VAL A 25 -11.67 -2.75 -9.43
CA VAL A 25 -11.40 -1.37 -9.02
C VAL A 25 -9.90 -1.06 -9.03
N VAL A 26 -9.09 -1.90 -8.39
CA VAL A 26 -7.63 -1.71 -8.33
C VAL A 26 -7.02 -1.75 -9.72
N PHE A 27 -7.44 -2.71 -10.55
CA PHE A 27 -7.02 -2.81 -11.94
C PHE A 27 -7.38 -1.54 -12.74
N ALA A 28 -8.62 -1.06 -12.64
CA ALA A 28 -9.05 0.15 -13.34
C ALA A 28 -8.25 1.39 -12.91
N ILE A 29 -7.99 1.54 -11.60
CA ILE A 29 -7.16 2.62 -11.06
C ILE A 29 -5.76 2.57 -11.68
N PHE A 30 -5.08 1.41 -11.60
CA PHE A 30 -3.72 1.29 -12.12
C PHE A 30 -3.64 1.30 -13.65
N LEU A 31 -4.70 0.94 -14.35
CA LEU A 31 -4.76 1.07 -15.81
C LEU A 31 -4.88 2.54 -16.25
N ALA A 32 -5.52 3.39 -15.44
CA ALA A 32 -5.64 4.82 -15.69
C ALA A 32 -4.29 5.56 -15.55
N PHE A 33 -3.37 5.05 -14.73
CA PHE A 33 -2.04 5.62 -14.53
C PHE A 33 -0.97 4.90 -15.36
N ASN A 34 -0.15 5.65 -16.10
CA ASN A 34 0.93 5.04 -16.87
C ASN A 34 2.15 4.75 -15.97
N LEU A 35 2.28 3.50 -15.51
CA LEU A 35 3.40 3.05 -14.67
C LEU A 35 4.60 2.49 -15.44
N THR A 36 4.57 2.44 -16.79
CA THR A 36 5.64 1.81 -17.58
C THR A 36 7.00 2.48 -17.41
N SER A 37 7.05 3.78 -17.14
CA SER A 37 8.30 4.53 -16.94
C SER A 37 8.78 4.59 -15.49
N THR A 38 8.22 3.77 -14.60
CA THR A 38 8.59 3.73 -13.18
C THR A 38 9.50 2.54 -12.88
N SER A 39 10.06 2.49 -11.66
CA SER A 39 10.82 1.32 -11.18
C SER A 39 10.03 0.01 -11.28
N PHE A 40 8.70 0.08 -11.23
CA PHE A 40 7.84 -1.10 -11.40
C PHE A 40 7.79 -1.57 -12.87
N GLY A 41 7.84 -0.64 -13.82
CA GLY A 41 7.98 -0.97 -15.24
C GLY A 41 9.33 -1.63 -15.55
N GLU A 42 10.41 -1.17 -14.91
CA GLU A 42 11.73 -1.80 -15.00
C GLU A 42 11.73 -3.23 -14.42
N LEU A 43 11.11 -3.45 -13.25
CA LEU A 43 10.96 -4.78 -12.65
C LEU A 43 10.20 -5.75 -13.58
N MET A 44 9.23 -5.23 -14.33
CA MET A 44 8.38 -5.99 -15.23
C MET A 44 8.99 -6.20 -16.63
N ARG A 45 10.21 -5.71 -16.92
CA ARG A 45 10.90 -5.90 -18.21
C ARG A 45 10.92 -7.33 -18.73
N PRO A 46 11.11 -8.39 -17.92
CA PRO A 46 11.06 -9.77 -18.40
C PRO A 46 9.70 -10.16 -19.01
N VAL A 47 8.61 -9.51 -18.59
CA VAL A 47 7.23 -9.79 -19.03
C VAL A 47 6.80 -8.84 -20.15
N ILE A 48 7.15 -7.55 -20.04
CA ILE A 48 6.67 -6.49 -20.94
C ILE A 48 7.65 -6.12 -22.05
N GLY A 49 8.90 -6.60 -21.99
CA GLY A 49 9.99 -6.20 -22.86
C GLY A 49 10.52 -4.80 -22.51
N GLU A 50 10.95 -4.05 -23.53
CA GLU A 50 11.44 -2.69 -23.34
C GLU A 50 10.28 -1.75 -22.95
N PRO A 51 10.33 -1.04 -21.80
CA PRO A 51 9.19 -0.28 -21.31
C PRO A 51 8.75 0.87 -22.23
N SER A 52 9.70 1.39 -23.03
CA SER A 52 9.46 2.44 -24.03
C SER A 52 8.64 1.97 -25.24
N GLN A 53 8.63 0.67 -25.54
CA GLN A 53 7.94 0.09 -26.70
C GLN A 53 6.62 -0.61 -26.32
N SER A 54 6.39 -0.85 -25.03
CA SER A 54 5.31 -1.70 -24.56
C SER A 54 3.90 -1.07 -24.69
N GLY A 55 3.81 0.26 -24.79
CA GLY A 55 2.57 0.97 -25.08
C GLY A 55 1.38 0.59 -24.18
N LEU A 56 0.22 0.28 -24.78
CA LEU A 56 -0.99 -0.13 -24.05
C LEU A 56 -0.85 -1.53 -23.41
N TYR A 57 -0.13 -2.44 -24.06
CA TYR A 57 0.11 -3.79 -23.54
C TYR A 57 0.89 -3.75 -22.23
N GLY A 58 1.96 -2.95 -22.16
CA GLY A 58 2.74 -2.77 -20.94
C GLY A 58 1.92 -2.20 -19.79
N ARG A 59 1.06 -1.20 -20.08
CA ARG A 59 0.14 -0.63 -19.07
C ARG A 59 -0.83 -1.68 -18.55
N PHE A 60 -1.45 -2.45 -19.45
CA PHE A 60 -2.37 -3.52 -19.09
C PHE A 60 -1.67 -4.59 -18.23
N ALA A 61 -0.51 -5.08 -18.67
CA ALA A 61 0.23 -6.12 -17.97
C ALA A 61 0.67 -5.67 -16.57
N ILE A 62 1.20 -4.46 -16.44
CA ILE A 62 1.59 -3.89 -15.13
C ILE A 62 0.37 -3.74 -14.23
N ALA A 63 -0.72 -3.11 -14.70
CA ALA A 63 -1.92 -2.91 -13.92
C ALA A 63 -2.53 -4.24 -13.47
N PHE A 64 -2.54 -5.25 -14.36
CA PHE A 64 -3.03 -6.58 -14.07
C PHE A 64 -2.22 -7.27 -12.97
N VAL A 65 -0.88 -7.24 -13.08
CA VAL A 65 0.00 -7.86 -12.07
C VAL A 65 -0.09 -7.14 -10.74
N ILE A 66 -0.14 -5.81 -10.71
CA ILE A 66 -0.33 -5.05 -9.46
C ILE A 66 -1.67 -5.39 -8.82
N ALA A 67 -2.76 -5.38 -9.58
CA ALA A 67 -4.08 -5.72 -9.05
C ALA A 67 -4.13 -7.16 -8.52
N LEU A 68 -3.49 -8.10 -9.22
CA LEU A 68 -3.41 -9.49 -8.79
C LEU A 68 -2.61 -9.62 -7.49
N LEU A 69 -1.43 -9.01 -7.40
CA LEU A 69 -0.59 -9.03 -6.20
C LEU A 69 -1.29 -8.38 -5.01
N PHE A 70 -1.95 -7.24 -5.21
CA PHE A 70 -2.71 -6.55 -4.18
C PHE A 70 -3.86 -7.41 -3.64
N VAL A 71 -4.65 -8.00 -4.54
CA VAL A 71 -5.78 -8.85 -4.13
C VAL A 71 -5.29 -10.11 -3.43
N LEU A 72 -4.25 -10.75 -3.96
CA LEU A 72 -3.65 -11.93 -3.35
C LEU A 72 -3.11 -11.61 -1.95
N ASN A 73 -2.47 -10.45 -1.78
CA ASN A 73 -1.99 -9.99 -0.49
C ASN A 73 -3.13 -9.87 0.54
N VAL A 74 -4.20 -9.13 0.19
CA VAL A 74 -5.37 -8.96 1.07
C VAL A 74 -6.03 -10.30 1.40
N VAL A 75 -6.14 -11.20 0.42
CA VAL A 75 -6.72 -12.52 0.59
C VAL A 75 -5.88 -13.38 1.54
N LEU A 76 -4.56 -13.45 1.33
CA LEU A 76 -3.67 -14.23 2.18
C LEU A 76 -3.68 -13.73 3.63
N ILE A 77 -3.71 -12.41 3.85
CA ILE A 77 -3.84 -11.82 5.18
C ILE A 77 -5.21 -12.18 5.78
N GLY A 78 -6.29 -12.05 5.01
CA GLY A 78 -7.65 -12.35 5.48
C GLY A 78 -7.86 -13.80 5.94
N PHE A 79 -7.09 -14.75 5.42
CA PHE A 79 -7.11 -16.16 5.84
C PHE A 79 -6.16 -16.49 7.01
N ALA A 80 -5.28 -15.57 7.41
CA ALA A 80 -4.33 -15.79 8.50
C ALA A 80 -4.99 -15.56 9.88
N SER A 81 -4.41 -16.12 10.95
CA SER A 81 -4.86 -15.82 12.33
C SER A 81 -4.57 -14.37 12.72
N LEU A 82 -5.36 -13.78 13.61
CA LEU A 82 -5.26 -12.35 13.99
C LEU A 82 -3.83 -11.93 14.40
N ARG A 83 -3.10 -12.77 15.14
CA ARG A 83 -1.71 -12.47 15.52
C ARG A 83 -0.77 -12.39 14.30
N VAL A 84 -0.98 -13.28 13.34
CA VAL A 84 -0.21 -13.31 12.08
C VAL A 84 -0.61 -12.15 11.18
N GLN A 85 -1.90 -11.81 11.10
CA GLN A 85 -2.38 -10.63 10.38
C GLN A 85 -1.70 -9.36 10.88
N ILE A 86 -1.71 -9.14 12.21
CA ILE A 86 -1.03 -8.00 12.82
C ILE A 86 0.45 -8.02 12.45
N ALA A 87 1.15 -9.14 12.61
CA ALA A 87 2.57 -9.24 12.30
C ALA A 87 2.88 -8.90 10.81
N ILE A 88 2.09 -9.44 9.87
CA ILE A 88 2.25 -9.18 8.43
C ILE A 88 2.00 -7.71 8.12
N VAL A 89 0.91 -7.13 8.61
CA VAL A 89 0.56 -5.72 8.35
C VAL A 89 1.62 -4.79 8.93
N TRP A 90 2.09 -5.03 10.14
CA TRP A 90 3.18 -4.24 10.74
C TRP A 90 4.47 -4.34 9.93
N PHE A 91 4.78 -5.53 9.41
CA PHE A 91 5.95 -5.73 8.56
C PHE A 91 5.81 -5.00 7.22
N GLU A 92 4.65 -5.05 6.58
CA GLU A 92 4.37 -4.31 5.33
C GLU A 92 4.45 -2.80 5.53
N LEU A 93 3.87 -2.28 6.62
CA LEU A 93 3.97 -0.86 6.98
C LEU A 93 5.42 -0.45 7.23
N LEU A 94 6.23 -1.31 7.86
CA LEU A 94 7.65 -1.07 8.05
C LEU A 94 8.39 -1.01 6.69
N LEU A 95 8.13 -1.94 5.78
CA LEU A 95 8.73 -1.94 4.44
C LEU A 95 8.33 -0.69 3.65
N LEU A 96 7.06 -0.29 3.71
CA LEU A 96 6.58 0.92 3.06
C LEU A 96 7.23 2.19 3.65
N PHE A 97 7.36 2.24 4.98
CA PHE A 97 8.09 3.30 5.66
C PHE A 97 9.55 3.38 5.19
N LEU A 98 10.25 2.26 5.09
CA LEU A 98 11.63 2.22 4.59
C LEU A 98 11.72 2.63 3.11
N ALA A 99 10.76 2.25 2.28
CA ALA A 99 10.69 2.66 0.88
C ALA A 99 10.51 4.19 0.75
N PHE A 100 9.67 4.80 1.57
CA PHE A 100 9.56 6.26 1.63
C PHE A 100 10.82 6.92 2.18
N PHE A 101 11.41 6.37 3.24
CA PHE A 101 12.67 6.86 3.78
C PHE A 101 13.76 6.93 2.70
N ALA A 102 13.86 5.90 1.87
CA ALA A 102 14.75 5.86 0.73
C ALA A 102 14.36 6.85 -0.38
N THR A 103 13.07 6.94 -0.73
CA THR A 103 12.55 7.83 -1.80
C THR A 103 12.79 9.31 -1.48
N PHE A 104 12.68 9.71 -0.21
CA PHE A 104 12.90 11.09 0.22
C PHE A 104 14.35 11.40 0.61
N HIS A 105 15.27 10.45 0.43
CA HIS A 105 16.67 10.56 0.87
C HIS A 105 16.80 11.03 2.33
N LEU A 106 15.88 10.56 3.19
CA LEU A 106 15.90 10.89 4.61
C LEU A 106 17.17 10.31 5.24
N SER A 107 17.73 11.03 6.20
CA SER A 107 18.87 10.55 6.98
C SER A 107 18.56 10.74 8.47
N LEU A 108 19.05 9.81 9.31
CA LEU A 108 18.87 9.92 10.77
C LEU A 108 19.40 11.24 11.33
N PRO A 109 20.54 11.79 10.85
CA PRO A 109 20.99 13.13 11.25
C PRO A 109 20.00 14.24 10.88
N PHE A 110 19.44 14.22 9.66
CA PHE A 110 18.46 15.21 9.21
C PHE A 110 17.18 15.17 10.06
N ILE A 111 16.67 13.97 10.36
CA ILE A 111 15.50 13.82 11.22
C ILE A 111 15.80 14.36 12.62
N ARG A 112 16.96 14.03 13.18
CA ARG A 112 17.36 14.51 14.52
C ARG A 112 17.44 16.04 14.58
N GLU A 113 17.96 16.68 13.54
CA GLU A 113 18.07 18.15 13.48
C GLU A 113 16.71 18.83 13.34
N LYS A 114 15.79 18.25 12.56
CA LYS A 114 14.45 18.82 12.33
C LYS A 114 13.40 18.35 13.34
N LEU A 115 13.71 17.39 14.20
CA LEU A 115 12.79 16.86 15.21
C LEU A 115 12.21 17.96 16.13
N PRO A 116 13.01 18.89 16.68
CA PRO A 116 12.47 19.96 17.53
C PRO A 116 11.52 20.88 16.77
N PHE A 117 11.80 21.16 15.49
CA PHE A 117 10.94 21.96 14.62
C PHE A 117 9.65 21.23 14.27
N LEU A 118 9.71 19.93 13.97
CA LEU A 118 8.52 19.11 13.67
C LEU A 118 7.59 19.03 14.90
N ILE A 119 8.16 18.85 16.10
CA ILE A 119 7.41 18.85 17.34
C ILE A 119 6.78 20.23 17.59
N SER A 120 7.56 21.32 17.48
CA SER A 120 7.02 22.66 17.74
C SER A 120 5.92 23.04 16.76
N GLN A 121 6.11 22.78 15.46
CA GLN A 121 5.07 23.01 14.44
C GLN A 121 3.83 22.16 14.69
N GLY A 122 3.98 20.87 15.00
CA GLY A 122 2.87 19.97 15.29
C GLY A 122 2.06 20.42 16.52
N VAL A 123 2.74 20.82 17.59
CA VAL A 123 2.10 21.34 18.81
C VAL A 123 1.37 22.65 18.52
N VAL A 124 2.03 23.61 17.85
CA VAL A 124 1.43 24.92 17.54
C VAL A 124 0.22 24.78 16.62
N THR A 125 0.30 23.98 15.55
CA THR A 125 -0.86 23.78 14.66
C THR A 125 -2.01 23.06 15.36
N THR A 126 -1.71 22.07 16.21
CA THR A 126 -2.74 21.39 17.00
C THR A 126 -3.44 22.37 17.94
N LEU A 127 -2.69 23.19 18.68
CA LEU A 127 -3.25 24.18 19.59
C LEU A 127 -4.02 25.29 18.85
N TYR A 128 -3.51 25.78 17.72
CA TYR A 128 -4.16 26.83 16.94
C TYR A 128 -5.50 26.41 16.32
N VAL A 129 -5.60 25.16 15.85
CA VAL A 129 -6.85 24.63 15.27
C VAL A 129 -7.86 24.23 16.36
N SER A 130 -7.37 23.89 17.56
CA SER A 130 -8.22 23.45 18.67
C SER A 130 -8.68 24.57 19.61
N ALA A 131 -8.12 25.79 19.49
CA ALA A 131 -8.47 26.97 20.25
C ALA A 131 -9.50 27.84 19.51
#